data_AF-A0A654U7Y8-F1
#
_entry.id   AF-A0A654U7Y8-F1
#
_cell.length_a   1.000
_cell.length_b   1.000
_cell.length_c   1.000
_cell.angle_alpha   90.00
_cell.angle_beta   90.00
_cell.angle_gamma   90.00
#
_symmetry.space_group_name_H-M   'P 1'
#
loop_
_entity.id
_entity.type
_entity.pdbx_description
1 polymer ?
#
loop_
_entity_poly.entity_id
_entity_poly.type
_entity_poly.pdbx_seq_one_letter_code
_entity_poly.pdbx_strand_id
1 'polypeptide(L)'
;MWDGPLLTMGWLLARALTGEPAGALGLTVQVLWGQLTALAVELSAILAGTWSYVDDLWFNPVMFWFRGHPVTAAMQLTWLLAPLCFAALVRRLALTAR
;
A
#
# COMPACT_ATOMS: atom_id res chain seq x y z
N MET A 1 3.52 -2.73 -12.31
CA MET A 1 2.20 -2.92 -12.98
C MET A 1 1.11 -3.41 -12.02
N TRP A 2 1.42 -3.70 -10.74
CA TRP A 2 0.46 -4.26 -9.76
C TRP A 2 -0.32 -3.20 -8.97
N ASP A 3 0.18 -1.96 -8.90
CA ASP A 3 -0.27 -0.99 -7.89
C ASP A 3 -1.72 -0.53 -8.09
N GLY A 4 -2.11 -0.18 -9.32
CA GLY A 4 -3.47 0.25 -9.64
C GLY A 4 -4.53 -0.83 -9.34
N PRO A 5 -4.38 -2.06 -9.85
CA PRO A 5 -5.27 -3.17 -9.52
C PRO A 5 -5.36 -3.46 -8.01
N LEU A 6 -4.23 -3.51 -7.31
CA LEU A 6 -4.18 -3.78 -5.88
C LEU A 6 -4.86 -2.68 -5.05
N LEU A 7 -4.64 -1.41 -5.39
CA LEU A 7 -5.32 -0.27 -4.78
C LEU A 7 -6.84 -0.34 -5.02
N THR A 8 -7.26 -0.66 -6.24
CA THR A 8 -8.67 -0.81 -6.61
C THR A 8 -9.33 -1.94 -5.83
N MET A 9 -8.65 -3.08 -5.70
CA MET A 9 -9.12 -4.21 -4.89
C MET A 9 -9.28 -3.83 -3.42
N GLY A 10 -8.34 -3.08 -2.84
CA GLY A 10 -8.46 -2.56 -1.49
C GLY A 10 -9.68 -1.67 -1.30
N TRP A 11 -9.96 -0.78 -2.28
CA TRP A 11 -11.17 0.05 -2.27
C TRP A 11 -12.46 -0.78 -2.35
N LEU A 12 -12.51 -1.76 -3.25
CA LEU A 12 -13.66 -2.65 -3.40
C LEU A 12 -13.90 -3.49 -2.13
N LEU A 13 -12.83 -3.98 -1.50
CA LEU A 13 -12.89 -4.70 -0.24
C LEU A 13 -13.43 -3.82 0.88
N ALA A 14 -12.91 -2.59 1.02
CA ALA A 14 -13.40 -1.64 2.01
C ALA A 14 -14.87 -1.30 1.80
N ARG A 15 -15.30 -1.12 0.54
CA ARG A 15 -16.71 -0.93 0.21
C ARG A 15 -17.57 -2.13 0.60
N ALA A 16 -17.11 -3.35 0.31
CA ALA A 16 -17.84 -4.57 0.63
C ALA A 16 -17.99 -4.80 2.15
N LEU A 17 -16.95 -4.48 2.93
CA LEU A 17 -16.93 -4.73 4.37
C LEU A 17 -17.58 -3.61 5.20
N THR A 18 -17.52 -2.36 4.72
CA THR A 18 -17.90 -1.19 5.55
C THR A 18 -18.98 -0.33 4.93
N GLY A 19 -19.33 -0.50 3.65
CA GLY A 19 -20.23 0.39 2.90
C GLY A 19 -19.64 1.77 2.59
N GLU A 20 -18.72 2.27 3.42
CA GLU A 20 -18.08 3.57 3.30
C GLU A 20 -16.55 3.42 3.12
N PRO A 21 -16.06 3.18 1.89
CA PRO A 21 -14.64 2.94 1.65
C PRO A 21 -13.77 4.15 2.04
N ALA A 22 -14.28 5.37 1.88
CA ALA A 22 -13.61 6.59 2.33
C ALA A 22 -13.90 6.95 3.80
N GLY A 23 -14.63 6.13 4.56
CA GLY A 23 -14.83 6.31 6.00
C GLY A 23 -13.61 5.87 6.81
N ALA A 24 -13.61 6.09 8.13
CA ALA A 24 -12.48 5.70 8.99
C ALA A 24 -12.21 4.19 8.95
N LEU A 25 -13.26 3.36 9.08
CA LEU A 25 -13.15 1.90 9.00
C LEU A 25 -12.73 1.43 7.60
N GLY A 26 -13.28 2.04 6.54
CA GLY A 26 -12.90 1.74 5.16
C GLY A 26 -11.43 2.06 4.88
N LEU A 27 -10.93 3.17 5.44
CA LEU A 27 -9.50 3.52 5.38
C LEU A 27 -8.62 2.51 6.12
N THR A 28 -9.03 2.05 7.30
CA THR A 28 -8.30 0.99 8.03
C THR A 28 -8.20 -0.29 7.19
N VAL A 29 -9.30 -0.71 6.55
CA VAL A 29 -9.30 -1.89 5.65
C VAL A 29 -8.33 -1.68 4.49
N GLN A 30 -8.35 -0.51 3.85
CA GLN A 30 -7.44 -0.22 2.74
C GLN A 30 -5.97 -0.19 3.15
N VAL A 31 -5.66 0.39 4.31
CA VAL A 31 -4.28 0.41 4.84
C VAL A 31 -3.80 -1.02 5.12
N LEU A 32 -4.60 -1.82 5.83
CA LEU A 32 -4.24 -3.22 6.11
C LEU A 32 -4.03 -4.03 4.82
N TRP A 33 -4.94 -3.88 3.85
CA TRP A 33 -4.80 -4.48 2.54
C TRP A 33 -3.53 -4.04 1.81
N GLY A 34 -3.24 -2.73 1.83
CA GLY A 34 -2.04 -2.16 1.23
C GLY A 34 -0.76 -2.70 1.84
N GLN A 35 -0.66 -2.75 3.17
CA GLN A 35 0.51 -3.30 3.87
C GLN A 35 0.73 -4.78 3.53
N LEU A 36 -0.35 -5.59 3.57
CA LEU A 36 -0.27 -7.01 3.26
C LEU A 36 0.19 -7.26 1.81
N THR A 37 -0.38 -6.52 0.86
CA THR A 37 -0.06 -6.70 -0.56
C THR A 37 1.31 -6.13 -0.93
N ALA A 38 1.72 -5.01 -0.34
CA ALA A 38 3.06 -4.46 -0.48
C ALA A 38 4.12 -5.49 -0.06
N LEU A 39 3.95 -6.05 1.15
CA LEU A 39 4.84 -7.07 1.67
C LEU A 39 4.82 -8.33 0.79
N ALA A 40 3.65 -8.81 0.40
CA ALA A 40 3.54 -10.01 -0.45
C ALA A 40 4.24 -9.81 -1.81
N VAL A 41 4.08 -8.65 -2.44
CA VAL A 41 4.74 -8.32 -3.70
C VAL A 41 6.25 -8.23 -3.52
N GLU A 42 6.72 -7.57 -2.46
CA GLU A 42 8.15 -7.41 -2.16
C GLU A 42 8.82 -8.77 -1.92
N LEU A 43 8.22 -9.63 -1.09
CA LEU A 43 8.72 -10.99 -0.84
C LEU A 43 8.69 -11.85 -2.11
N SER A 44 7.62 -11.76 -2.91
CA SER A 44 7.51 -12.52 -4.17
C SER A 44 8.55 -12.07 -5.19
N ALA A 45 8.86 -10.77 -5.24
CA ALA A 45 9.88 -10.23 -6.13
C ALA A 45 11.29 -10.67 -5.72
N ILE A 46 11.58 -10.72 -4.41
CA ILE A 46 12.82 -11.30 -3.88
C ILE A 46 12.93 -12.78 -4.25
N LEU A 47 11.86 -13.57 -4.07
CA LEU A 47 11.85 -15.00 -4.42
C LEU A 47 12.03 -15.25 -5.92
N ALA A 48 11.48 -14.37 -6.76
CA ALA A 48 11.62 -14.42 -8.21
C ALA A 48 12.97 -13.85 -8.69
N GLY A 49 13.78 -13.26 -7.81
CA GLY A 49 15.04 -12.60 -8.16
C GLY A 49 14.85 -11.35 -9.03
N THR A 50 13.66 -10.74 -9.01
CA THR A 50 13.31 -9.59 -9.87
C THR A 50 13.49 -8.24 -9.20
N TRP A 51 13.73 -8.21 -7.88
CA TRP A 51 13.90 -6.97 -7.12
C TRP A 51 14.79 -7.18 -5.89
N SER A 52 15.65 -6.19 -5.62
CA SER A 52 16.34 -6.03 -4.34
C SER A 52 16.59 -4.55 -4.09
N TYR A 53 16.56 -4.12 -2.83
CA TYR A 53 16.93 -2.75 -2.46
C TYR A 53 18.43 -2.64 -2.19
N VAL A 54 18.95 -1.42 -2.27
CA VAL A 54 20.32 -1.08 -1.88
C VAL A 54 20.35 -0.75 -0.39
N ASP A 55 21.30 -1.34 0.33
CA ASP A 55 21.39 -1.32 1.80
C ASP A 55 21.87 0.03 2.40
N ASP A 56 22.30 0.98 1.56
CA ASP A 56 23.01 2.20 1.95
C ASP A 56 22.17 3.49 1.86
N LEU A 57 20.87 3.37 1.58
CA LEU A 57 19.97 4.52 1.48
C LEU A 57 19.53 5.00 2.86
N TRP A 58 20.17 6.06 3.36
CA TRP A 58 19.88 6.67 4.68
C TRP A 58 18.40 7.05 4.88
N PHE A 59 17.68 7.39 3.81
CA PHE A 59 16.27 7.80 3.86
C PHE A 59 15.30 6.61 3.79
N ASN A 60 15.79 5.41 3.49
CA ASN A 60 14.98 4.21 3.33
C ASN A 60 15.50 3.09 4.24
N PRO A 61 15.23 3.17 5.56
CA PRO A 61 15.78 2.24 6.52
C PRO A 61 15.30 0.81 6.24
N VAL A 62 16.20 -0.15 6.42
CA VAL A 62 15.89 -1.58 6.41
C VAL A 62 15.04 -1.88 7.66
N MET A 63 13.88 -2.49 7.45
CA MET A 63 13.02 -2.95 8.55
C MET A 63 13.45 -4.33 9.03
N PHE A 64 13.70 -5.24 8.07
CA PHE A 64 14.18 -6.59 8.34
C PHE A 64 14.82 -7.20 7.08
N TRP A 65 15.47 -8.34 7.25
CA TRP A 65 16.11 -9.07 6.17
C TRP A 65 15.31 -10.31 5.79
N PHE A 66 15.18 -10.57 4.49
CA PHE A 66 14.53 -11.77 3.98
C PHE A 66 15.43 -12.44 2.94
N ARG A 67 15.91 -13.65 3.25
CA ARG A 67 16.86 -14.42 2.41
C ARG A 67 18.11 -13.64 2.00
N GLY A 68 18.63 -12.79 2.88
CA GLY A 68 19.81 -11.96 2.61
C GLY A 68 19.54 -10.70 1.80
N HIS A 69 18.27 -10.39 1.50
CA HIS A 69 17.87 -9.12 0.88
C HIS A 69 17.19 -8.20 1.91
N PRO A 70 17.44 -6.89 1.85
CA PRO A 70 16.75 -5.91 2.70
C PRO A 70 15.26 -5.79 2.30
N VAL A 71 14.39 -5.77 3.29
CA VAL A 71 13.01 -5.29 3.17
C VAL A 71 12.95 -3.91 3.81
N THR A 72 12.52 -2.90 3.05
CA THR A 72 12.75 -1.50 3.41
C THR A 72 11.45 -0.73 3.66
N ALA A 73 11.53 0.33 4.47
CA ALA A 73 10.34 1.07 4.91
C ALA A 73 9.63 1.82 3.77
N ALA A 74 10.34 2.24 2.71
CA ALA A 74 9.79 3.08 1.65
C ALA A 74 8.59 2.44 0.94
N MET A 75 8.65 1.14 0.68
CA MET A 75 7.54 0.45 0.01
C MET A 75 6.29 0.44 0.91
N GLN A 76 6.47 0.12 2.19
CA GLN A 76 5.38 0.11 3.17
C GLN A 76 4.79 1.51 3.39
N LEU A 77 5.63 2.55 3.43
CA LEU A 77 5.20 3.94 3.51
C LEU A 77 4.40 4.37 2.28
N THR A 78 4.83 3.96 1.09
CA THR A 78 4.09 4.23 -0.16
C THR A 78 2.69 3.62 -0.09
N TRP A 79 2.57 2.38 0.39
CA TRP A 79 1.29 1.69 0.53
C TRP A 79 0.47 2.11 1.74
N LEU A 80 1.06 2.83 2.70
CA LEU A 80 0.33 3.55 3.73
C LEU A 80 -0.28 4.85 3.17
N LEU A 81 0.50 5.61 2.41
CA LEU A 81 0.10 6.93 1.90
C LEU A 81 -0.87 6.85 0.73
N ALA A 82 -0.69 5.87 -0.18
CA ALA A 82 -1.54 5.71 -1.35
C ALA A 82 -3.05 5.68 -1.05
N PRO A 83 -3.57 4.82 -0.13
CA PRO A 83 -5.00 4.80 0.19
C PRO A 83 -5.47 6.09 0.89
N LEU A 84 -4.62 6.72 1.70
CA LEU A 84 -4.93 8.00 2.35
C LEU A 84 -5.11 9.12 1.32
N CYS A 85 -4.15 9.25 0.39
CA CYS A 85 -4.21 10.21 -0.71
C CYS A 85 -5.42 9.97 -1.61
N PHE A 86 -5.69 8.70 -1.95
CA PHE A 86 -6.82 8.34 -2.79
C PHE A 86 -8.16 8.68 -2.12
N ALA A 87 -8.34 8.32 -0.86
CA ALA A 87 -9.55 8.68 -0.11
C ALA A 87 -9.72 10.20 0.04
N ALA A 88 -8.63 10.94 0.28
CA ALA A 88 -8.66 12.40 0.35
C ALA A 88 -9.10 13.02 -0.99
N LEU A 89 -8.58 12.50 -2.12
CA LEU A 89 -9.00 12.92 -3.46
C LEU A 89 -10.48 12.64 -3.70
N VAL A 90 -10.96 11.44 -3.38
CA VAL A 90 -12.39 11.08 -3.54
C VAL A 90 -13.28 12.00 -2.71
N ARG A 91 -12.93 12.24 -1.43
CA ARG A 91 -13.67 13.18 -0.57
C ARG A 91 -13.68 14.59 -1.15
N ARG A 92 -12.55 15.09 -1.65
CA ARG A 92 -12.46 16.41 -2.29
C ARG A 92 -13.39 16.50 -3.49
N LEU A 93 -13.35 15.51 -4.39
CA LEU A 93 -14.19 15.49 -5.60
C LEU A 93 -15.69 15.42 -5.26
N ALA A 94 -16.06 14.68 -4.22
CA ALA A 94 -17.44 14.61 -3.76
C ALA A 94 -17.97 15.94 -3.19
N LEU A 95 -17.09 16.78 -2.63
CA LEU A 95 -17.45 18.12 -2.15
C LEU A 95 -17.64 19.11 -3.30
N THR A 96 -16.82 19.03 -4.35
CA THR A 96 -16.92 19.93 -5.52
C THR A 96 -18.11 19.63 -6.43
N ALA A 97 -18.69 18.43 -6.32
CA ALA A 97 -19.84 18.00 -7.10
C ALA A 97 -21.20 18.43 -6.50
N ARG A 98 -21.19 19.11 -5.35
CA ARG A 98 -22.37 19.70 -4.69
C ARG A 98 -22.43 21.20 -4.93
#